data_AF-A0A931WIM0-F1
#
_entry.id   AF-A0A931WIM0-F1
#
_cell.length_a   1.000
_cell.length_b   1.000
_cell.length_c   1.000
_cell.angle_alpha   90.00
_cell.angle_beta   90.00
_cell.angle_gamma   90.00
#
_symmetry.space_group_name_H-M   'P 1'
#
loop_
_entity.id
_entity.type
_entity.pdbx_description
1 polymer ?
#
loop_
_entity_poly.entity_id
_entity_poly.type
_entity_poly.pdbx_seq_one_letter_code
_entity_poly.pdbx_strand_id
1 'polypeptide(L)'
;MPKLKADPKPPIPEARYPEITKLLETEDFNRVNKNFMATFQALEKMSKMKGLKKASDARKGMKAIERVMDLLRELLKKKYEIMEKNGNSAPQDKK
;
A
#
# COMPACT_ATOMS: atom_id res chain seq x y z
N MET A 1 46.26 4.54 5.91
CA MET A 1 44.91 5.14 5.83
C MET A 1 43.92 4.22 6.54
N PRO A 2 43.26 4.64 7.63
CA PRO A 2 42.26 3.79 8.30
C PRO A 2 40.94 3.83 7.52
N LYS A 3 40.35 2.65 7.27
CA LYS A 3 39.06 2.47 6.60
C LYS A 3 37.95 2.92 7.56
N LEU A 4 37.17 3.93 7.18
CA LEU A 4 35.95 4.35 7.87
C LEU A 4 34.98 3.16 7.93
N LYS A 5 34.73 2.66 9.13
CA LYS A 5 33.68 1.66 9.37
C LYS A 5 32.35 2.38 9.11
N ALA A 6 31.57 1.86 8.16
CA ALA A 6 30.21 2.34 7.96
C ALA A 6 29.44 2.16 9.28
N ASP A 7 28.89 3.25 9.79
CA ASP A 7 28.06 3.21 10.99
C ASP A 7 26.91 2.19 10.80
N PRO A 8 26.60 1.37 11.81
CA PRO A 8 25.50 0.43 11.72
C PRO A 8 24.21 1.23 11.54
N LYS A 9 23.60 1.10 10.36
CA LYS A 9 22.29 1.67 10.05
C LYS A 9 21.34 1.27 11.19
N PRO A 10 20.65 2.23 11.84
CA PRO A 10 19.84 1.92 13.01
C PRO A 10 18.83 0.82 12.65
N PRO A 11 18.63 -0.19 13.53
CA PRO A 11 17.61 -1.20 13.30
C PRO A 11 16.29 -0.47 13.12
N ILE A 12 15.66 -0.65 11.96
CA ILE A 12 14.31 -0.14 11.71
C ILE A 12 13.47 -0.71 12.86
N PRO A 13 12.88 0.13 13.73
CA PRO A 13 12.08 -0.37 14.83
C PRO A 13 11.07 -1.33 14.23
N GLU A 14 11.00 -2.57 14.77
CA GLU A 14 10.05 -3.60 14.33
C GLU A 14 8.76 -2.92 13.93
N ALA A 15 8.53 -2.88 12.62
CA ALA A 15 7.57 -1.94 12.10
C ALA A 15 6.23 -2.28 12.75
N ARG A 16 5.55 -1.28 13.34
CA ARG A 16 4.22 -1.48 13.95
C ARG A 16 3.22 -2.16 12.99
N TYR A 17 3.55 -2.16 11.69
CA TYR A 17 2.83 -2.81 10.61
C TYR A 17 3.79 -3.57 9.67
N PRO A 18 4.28 -4.77 10.04
CA PRO A 18 5.32 -5.47 9.29
C PRO A 18 4.88 -5.85 7.87
N GLU A 19 3.62 -6.23 7.71
CA GLU A 19 3.04 -6.56 6.39
C GLU A 19 2.94 -5.35 5.47
N ILE A 20 2.63 -4.16 6.01
CA ILE A 20 2.57 -2.92 5.23
C ILE A 20 3.97 -2.49 4.81
N THR A 21 4.95 -2.58 5.72
CA THR A 21 6.35 -2.30 5.39
C THR A 21 6.84 -3.23 4.28
N LYS A 22 6.59 -4.53 4.40
CA LYS A 22 6.96 -5.51 3.37
C LYS A 22 6.30 -5.19 2.02
N LEU A 23 5.02 -4.83 2.01
CA LEU A 23 4.32 -4.40 0.79
C LEU A 23 4.98 -3.17 0.16
N LEU A 24 5.36 -2.18 0.96
CA LEU A 24 6.02 -0.97 0.47
C LEU A 24 7.45 -1.24 -0.01
N GLU A 25 8.19 -2.14 0.63
CA GLU A 25 9.55 -2.49 0.24
C GLU A 25 9.58 -3.29 -1.06
N THR A 26 8.74 -4.33 -1.15
CA THR A 26 8.68 -5.25 -2.29
C THR A 26 7.84 -4.72 -3.45
N GLU A 27 6.94 -3.76 -3.18
CA GLU A 27 5.96 -3.24 -4.13
C GLU A 27 5.08 -4.33 -4.78
N ASP A 28 4.99 -5.52 -4.16
CA ASP A 28 4.15 -6.61 -4.62
C ASP A 28 2.70 -6.46 -4.11
N PHE A 29 1.90 -5.71 -4.85
CA PHE A 29 0.48 -5.51 -4.55
C PHE A 29 -0.44 -6.56 -5.20
N ASN A 30 0.09 -7.59 -5.87
CA ASN A 30 -0.73 -8.52 -6.66
C ASN A 30 -1.81 -9.21 -5.83
N ARG A 31 -1.42 -9.72 -4.65
CA ARG A 31 -2.36 -10.38 -3.74
C ARG A 31 -3.41 -9.42 -3.18
N VAL A 32 -3.00 -8.20 -2.82
CA VAL A 32 -3.90 -7.16 -2.30
C VAL A 32 -4.91 -6.76 -3.38
N ASN A 33 -4.42 -6.43 -4.57
CA ASN A 33 -5.22 -6.05 -5.73
C ASN A 33 -6.24 -7.14 -6.09
N LYS A 34 -5.80 -8.40 -6.15
CA LYS A 34 -6.68 -9.54 -6.43
C LYS A 34 -7.80 -9.66 -5.40
N ASN A 35 -7.47 -9.62 -4.11
CA ASN A 35 -8.44 -9.78 -3.04
C ASN A 35 -9.42 -8.60 -2.96
N PHE A 36 -8.91 -7.38 -3.10
CA PHE A 36 -9.72 -6.17 -3.04
C PHE A 36 -10.65 -6.08 -4.24
N MET A 37 -10.18 -6.42 -5.44
CA MET A 37 -11.03 -6.46 -6.64
C MET A 37 -12.13 -7.50 -6.51
N ALA A 38 -11.82 -8.73 -6.07
CA ALA A 38 -12.82 -9.77 -5.86
C ALA A 38 -13.88 -9.35 -4.82
N THR A 39 -13.43 -8.75 -3.70
CA THR A 39 -14.32 -8.27 -2.64
C THR A 39 -15.17 -7.09 -3.11
N PHE A 40 -14.59 -6.15 -3.86
CA PHE A 40 -15.29 -5.00 -4.42
C PHE A 40 -16.38 -5.45 -5.39
N GLN A 41 -16.09 -6.40 -6.29
CA GLN A 41 -17.09 -6.97 -7.21
C GLN A 41 -18.23 -7.66 -6.46
N ALA A 42 -17.93 -8.38 -5.36
CA ALA A 42 -18.96 -8.99 -4.52
C ALA A 42 -19.85 -7.93 -3.84
N LEU A 43 -19.24 -6.88 -3.28
CA LEU A 43 -19.95 -5.76 -2.67
C LEU A 43 -20.79 -4.99 -3.69
N GLU A 44 -20.27 -4.80 -4.90
CA GLU A 44 -20.98 -4.12 -5.99
C GLU A 44 -22.28 -4.87 -6.33
N LYS A 45 -22.20 -6.21 -6.46
CA LYS A 45 -23.39 -7.06 -6.66
C LYS A 45 -24.37 -6.92 -5.49
N MET A 46 -23.89 -6.99 -4.25
CA MET A 46 -24.73 -6.83 -3.06
C MET A 46 -25.39 -5.44 -2.97
N SER A 47 -24.70 -4.40 -3.42
CA SER A 47 -25.20 -3.03 -3.42
C SER A 47 -26.42 -2.82 -4.33
N LYS A 48 -26.59 -3.71 -5.32
CA LYS A 48 -27.69 -3.73 -6.29
C LYS A 48 -28.85 -4.64 -5.86
N MET A 49 -28.70 -5.42 -4.77
CA MET A 49 -29.75 -6.32 -4.27
C MET A 49 -30.83 -5.58 -3.47
N LYS A 50 -32.03 -6.19 -3.36
CA LYS A 50 -33.13 -5.66 -2.56
C LYS A 50 -32.76 -5.66 -1.07
N GLY A 51 -32.96 -4.51 -0.41
CA GLY A 51 -32.71 -4.33 1.03
C GLY A 51 -31.82 -3.12 1.30
N LEU A 52 -32.42 -2.02 1.77
CA LEU A 52 -31.76 -0.72 1.93
C LEU A 52 -30.52 -0.78 2.85
N LYS A 53 -30.60 -1.52 3.95
CA LYS A 53 -29.49 -1.67 4.90
C LYS A 53 -28.30 -2.41 4.29
N LYS A 54 -28.54 -3.56 3.66
CA LYS A 54 -27.50 -4.37 3.01
C LYS A 54 -26.83 -3.62 1.86
N ALA A 55 -27.62 -2.90 1.06
CA ALA A 55 -27.10 -2.08 -0.02
C ALA A 55 -26.24 -0.91 0.50
N SER A 56 -26.68 -0.26 1.58
CA SER A 56 -25.94 0.82 2.25
C SER A 56 -24.61 0.31 2.81
N ASP A 57 -24.62 -0.81 3.54
CA ASP A 57 -23.41 -1.37 4.13
C ASP A 57 -22.43 -1.87 3.06
N ALA A 58 -22.93 -2.43 1.96
CA ALA A 58 -22.10 -2.79 0.81
C ALA A 58 -21.38 -1.57 0.21
N ARG A 59 -22.09 -0.44 0.03
CA ARG A 59 -21.48 0.82 -0.45
C ARG A 59 -20.44 1.38 0.51
N LYS A 60 -20.65 1.25 1.83
CA LYS A 60 -19.64 1.63 2.83
C LYS A 60 -18.38 0.76 2.71
N GLY A 61 -18.56 -0.55 2.52
CA GLY A 61 -17.45 -1.47 2.29
C GLY A 61 -16.63 -1.11 1.04
N MET A 62 -17.31 -0.79 -0.06
CA MET A 62 -16.65 -0.32 -1.30
C MET A 62 -15.82 0.93 -1.06
N LYS A 63 -16.38 1.95 -0.38
CA LYS A 63 -15.65 3.18 -0.03
C LYS A 63 -14.46 2.93 0.89
N ALA A 64 -14.55 1.97 1.80
CA ALA A 64 -13.43 1.61 2.66
C ALA A 64 -12.29 0.99 1.86
N ILE A 65 -12.59 0.11 0.89
CA ILE A 65 -11.60 -0.47 -0.02
C ILE A 65 -10.92 0.63 -0.83
N GLU A 66 -11.68 1.54 -1.43
CA GLU A 66 -11.15 2.70 -2.18
C GLU A 66 -10.19 3.52 -1.32
N ARG A 67 -10.60 3.85 -0.09
CA ARG A 67 -9.78 4.61 0.85
C ARG A 67 -8.47 3.90 1.21
N VAL A 68 -8.48 2.58 1.40
CA VAL A 68 -7.25 1.83 1.68
C VAL A 68 -6.32 1.85 0.46
N MET A 69 -6.85 1.72 -0.76
CA MET A 69 -6.05 1.81 -1.98
C MET A 69 -5.41 3.19 -2.14
N ASP A 70 -6.14 4.26 -1.81
CA ASP A 70 -5.59 5.62 -1.83
C ASP A 70 -4.48 5.81 -0.80
N LEU A 71 -4.67 5.31 0.43
CA LEU A 71 -3.63 5.35 1.46
C LEU A 71 -2.36 4.58 1.04
N LEU A 72 -2.50 3.42 0.39
CA LEU A 72 -1.35 2.66 -0.11
C LEU A 72 -0.58 3.44 -1.19
N ARG A 73 -1.30 4.14 -2.08
CA ARG A 73 -0.68 5.03 -3.09
C ARG A 73 0.05 6.21 -2.44
N GLU A 74 -0.55 6.83 -1.42
CA GLU A 74 0.09 7.91 -0.67
C GLU A 74 1.36 7.44 0.04
N LEU A 75 1.35 6.23 0.60
CA LEU A 75 2.53 5.64 1.24
C LEU A 75 3.65 5.37 0.23
N LEU A 76 3.33 4.84 -0.95
CA LEU A 76 4.31 4.68 -2.04
C LEU A 76 4.88 6.02 -2.49
N LYS A 77 4.03 7.03 -2.67
CA LYS A 77 4.48 8.38 -3.01
C LYS A 77 5.47 8.91 -1.96
N LYS A 78 5.14 8.78 -0.68
CA LYS A 78 6.05 9.17 0.42
C LYS A 78 7.36 8.38 0.41
N LYS A 79 7.32 7.07 0.11
CA LYS A 79 8.54 6.25 -0.06
C LYS A 79 9.45 6.87 -1.12
N TYR A 80 8.93 7.16 -2.30
CA TYR A 80 9.73 7.76 -3.38
C TYR A 80 10.23 9.15 -3.04
N GLU A 81 9.40 10.03 -2.45
CA GLU A 81 9.83 11.37 -1.99
C GLU A 81 11.01 11.29 -1.01
N ILE A 82 11.03 10.30 -0.11
CA ILE A 82 12.13 10.08 0.83
C ILE A 82 13.38 9.57 0.10
N MET A 83 13.22 8.65 -0.86
CA MET A 83 14.34 8.13 -1.66
C MET A 83 15.01 9.22 -2.50
N GLU A 84 14.22 10.09 -3.15
CA GLU A 84 14.72 11.24 -3.91
C GLU A 84 15.49 12.23 -3.03
N LYS A 85 14.95 12.57 -1.85
CA LYS A 85 15.61 13.48 -0.88
C LYS A 85 16.93 12.92 -0.35
N ASN A 86 17.05 11.60 -0.28
CA ASN A 86 18.27 10.93 0.20
C ASN A 86 19.31 10.70 -0.90
N GLY A 87 19.11 11.25 -2.11
CA GLY A 87 20.04 11.12 -3.24
C GLY A 87 20.11 9.70 -3.82
N ASN A 88 19.21 8.80 -3.41
CA ASN A 88 19.11 7.45 -3.93
C ASN A 88 18.17 7.50 -5.13
N SER A 89 18.69 7.95 -6.27
CA SER A 89 18.00 7.94 -7.55
C SER A 89 17.34 6.57 -7.77
N ALA A 90 16.02 6.52 -7.65
CA ALA A 90 15.26 5.35 -8.04
C ALA A 90 15.58 5.03 -9.52
N PRO A 91 15.68 3.75 -9.90
CA PRO A 91 15.85 3.40 -11.29
C PRO A 91 14.68 3.98 -12.08
N GLN A 92 15.00 4.91 -12.98
CA GLN A 92 14.09 5.32 -14.03
C GLN A 92 13.72 4.05 -14.81
N ASP A 93 12.46 3.62 -14.71
CA ASP A 93 11.88 2.71 -15.67
C ASP A 93 12.04 3.35 -17.06
N LYS A 94 13.05 2.88 -17.79
CA LYS A 94 13.23 3.15 -19.20
C LYS A 94 12.52 2.05 -19.97
N LYS A 95 11.57 2.49 -20.79
CA LYS A 95 10.88 1.84 -21.92
C LYS A 95 9.50 1.28 -21.64
#